data_AF-A4F9C8-F1
#
_entry.id   AF-A4F9C8-F1
#
_cell.length_a   1.000
_cell.length_b   1.000
_cell.length_c   1.000
_cell.angle_alpha   90.00
_cell.angle_beta   90.00
_cell.angle_gamma   90.00
#
_symmetry.space_group_name_H-M   'P 1'
#
loop_
_entity.id
_entity.type
_entity.pdbx_description
1 polymer ?
#
loop_
_entity_poly.entity_id
_entity_poly.type
_entity_poly.pdbx_seq_one_letter_code
_entity_poly.pdbx_strand_id
1 'polypeptide(L)'
;MTTPEPEDAGAWWRDAVFYRIDVRSFADGDGDGIGDFGGVLARLGYLELLGVDAIVLAGVGGLQYPPGSFEALLDEAHQAGIRLLIAMDLDPAREDPEGVLRDWLDLGVDGFHLDPREGVAPTIRAVVDRYPERIAIGSGPGWQLAFNLDLAVAGFDAGAVREAIIRVLDAPPRPAWAMATRGTARDDAALTPVRAMAMVQLALPGAACLRHGEELGLPGAQRIPMPWEGQDPPFGFSERPGEWPSISADWASFTVEAQLEDPESTLSLYRRALELRSEHPAFAGDEVEWFGAPEGCFAFRRVGSDLICALNTSTAPVPVPPGEILLSSRPLASGQLPGGTAVWLA
;
A
#
# COMPACT_ATOMS: atom_id res chain seq x y z
N MET A 1 -3.08 -22.92 16.30
CA MET A 1 -4.19 -22.11 16.83
C MET A 1 -3.70 -21.32 18.02
N THR A 2 -3.16 -20.13 17.76
CA THR A 2 -2.92 -19.11 18.78
C THR A 2 -4.07 -18.13 18.65
N THR A 3 -4.92 -18.08 19.67
CA THR A 3 -5.91 -17.01 19.82
C THR A 3 -5.16 -15.67 19.77
N PRO A 4 -5.63 -14.65 19.04
CA PRO A 4 -4.97 -13.35 19.05
C PRO A 4 -4.86 -12.86 20.50
N GLU A 5 -3.70 -12.32 20.89
CA GLU A 5 -3.59 -11.71 22.21
C GLU A 5 -4.64 -10.59 22.34
N PRO A 6 -5.32 -10.47 23.48
CA PRO A 6 -6.47 -9.57 23.66
C PRO A 6 -6.13 -8.08 23.43
N GLU A 7 -4.85 -7.69 23.37
CA GLU A 7 -4.39 -6.34 23.04
C GLU A 7 -4.53 -5.98 21.54
N ASP A 8 -4.60 -6.96 20.63
CA ASP A 8 -4.63 -6.73 19.17
C ASP A 8 -6.03 -6.63 18.55
N ALA A 9 -7.09 -6.97 19.29
CA ALA A 9 -8.45 -7.14 18.73
C ALA A 9 -9.15 -5.81 18.36
N GLY A 10 -8.61 -4.66 18.79
CA GLY A 10 -9.14 -3.32 18.52
C GLY A 10 -8.10 -2.31 18.05
N ALA A 11 -6.91 -2.76 17.68
CA ALA A 11 -5.83 -1.86 17.30
C ALA A 11 -6.09 -1.24 15.92
N TRP A 12 -5.85 0.08 15.77
CA TRP A 12 -6.18 0.81 14.54
C TRP A 12 -5.42 0.29 13.31
N TRP A 13 -4.21 -0.24 13.50
CA TRP A 13 -3.33 -0.72 12.44
C TRP A 13 -3.72 -2.10 11.88
N ARG A 14 -4.69 -2.76 12.51
CA ARG A 14 -4.98 -4.17 12.31
C ARG A 14 -5.32 -4.50 10.85
N ASP A 15 -6.11 -3.67 10.20
CA ASP A 15 -6.50 -3.80 8.79
C ASP A 15 -6.22 -2.51 7.98
N ALA A 16 -5.38 -1.63 8.56
CA ALA A 16 -5.08 -0.31 8.03
C ALA A 16 -4.39 -0.34 6.66
N VAL A 17 -4.63 0.73 5.89
CA VAL A 17 -3.99 1.01 4.61
C VAL A 17 -2.88 2.03 4.82
N PHE A 18 -1.64 1.54 4.76
CA PHE A 18 -0.41 2.32 4.81
C PHE A 18 -0.01 2.77 3.41
N TYR A 19 0.17 4.07 3.21
CA TYR A 19 0.61 4.66 1.97
C TYR A 19 2.04 5.18 2.08
N ARG A 20 2.98 4.49 1.43
CA ARG A 20 4.41 4.77 1.51
C ARG A 20 4.83 5.81 0.49
N ILE A 21 5.43 6.89 0.98
CA ILE A 21 5.88 8.04 0.21
C ILE A 21 7.41 8.15 0.31
N ASP A 22 8.13 8.15 -0.82
CA ASP A 22 9.49 8.70 -0.85
C ASP A 22 9.38 10.22 -1.06
N VAL A 23 9.61 10.98 0.01
CA VAL A 23 9.32 12.43 0.08
C VAL A 23 9.94 13.18 -1.09
N ARG A 24 11.19 12.84 -1.45
CA ARG A 24 11.96 13.50 -2.51
C ARG A 24 11.35 13.35 -3.90
N SER A 25 10.42 12.42 -4.09
CA SER A 25 9.80 12.09 -5.37
C SER A 25 8.27 12.19 -5.35
N PHE A 26 7.67 12.75 -4.30
CA PHE A 26 6.23 12.85 -4.19
C PHE A 26 5.67 14.16 -4.72
N ALA A 27 6.07 15.29 -4.14
CA ALA A 27 5.70 16.62 -4.60
C ALA A 27 6.72 17.62 -4.08
N ASP A 28 7.14 18.55 -4.94
CA ASP A 28 8.03 19.66 -4.64
C ASP A 28 7.18 20.92 -4.38
N GLY A 29 7.27 21.43 -3.16
CA GLY A 29 6.48 22.56 -2.67
C GLY A 29 7.20 23.91 -2.78
N ASP A 30 8.51 23.93 -2.99
CA ASP A 30 9.31 25.16 -3.06
C ASP A 30 9.95 25.43 -4.44
N GLY A 31 9.82 24.49 -5.37
CA GLY A 31 10.27 24.61 -6.76
C GLY A 31 11.77 24.36 -6.94
N ASP A 32 12.46 23.72 -5.99
CA ASP A 32 13.88 23.38 -6.10
C ASP A 32 14.18 22.12 -6.94
N GLY A 33 13.12 21.39 -7.32
CA GLY A 33 13.13 20.15 -8.08
C GLY A 33 13.19 18.87 -7.24
N ILE A 34 13.08 18.96 -5.92
CA ILE A 34 13.13 17.84 -4.97
C ILE A 34 11.89 17.91 -4.08
N GLY A 35 11.23 16.77 -3.90
CA GLY A 35 10.05 16.75 -3.04
C GLY A 35 10.35 16.99 -1.56
N ASP A 36 9.40 17.63 -0.88
CA ASP A 36 9.51 18.12 0.49
C ASP A 36 8.21 17.95 1.29
N PHE A 37 8.24 18.27 2.59
CA PHE A 37 7.05 18.17 3.45
C PHE A 37 5.93 19.13 3.09
N GLY A 38 6.24 20.31 2.54
CA GLY A 38 5.24 21.24 2.02
C GLY A 38 4.51 20.69 0.80
N GLY A 39 5.23 19.99 -0.08
CA GLY A 39 4.64 19.25 -1.19
C GLY A 39 3.76 18.09 -0.73
N VAL A 40 4.19 17.31 0.28
CA VAL A 40 3.34 16.26 0.88
C VAL A 40 2.07 16.87 1.50
N LEU A 41 2.23 17.96 2.26
CA LEU A 41 1.13 18.70 2.89
C LEU A 41 0.10 19.18 1.86
N ALA A 42 0.56 19.76 0.75
CA ALA A 42 -0.30 20.22 -0.34
C ALA A 42 -1.12 19.10 -1.02
N ARG A 43 -0.73 17.83 -0.82
CA ARG A 43 -1.38 16.65 -1.39
C ARG A 43 -2.09 15.79 -0.35
N LEU A 44 -2.19 16.21 0.92
CA LEU A 44 -2.92 15.47 1.95
C LEU A 44 -4.39 15.24 1.59
N GLY A 45 -5.07 16.24 1.02
CA GLY A 45 -6.46 16.10 0.59
C GLY A 45 -6.66 15.01 -0.47
N TYR A 46 -5.66 14.75 -1.31
CA TYR A 46 -5.70 13.60 -2.24
C TYR A 46 -5.60 12.27 -1.49
N LEU A 47 -4.72 12.18 -0.50
CA LEU A 47 -4.51 10.97 0.30
C LEU A 47 -5.73 10.65 1.17
N GLU A 48 -6.37 11.67 1.73
CA GLU A 48 -7.65 11.55 2.44
C GLU A 48 -8.74 11.00 1.51
N LEU A 49 -8.90 11.57 0.31
CA LEU A 49 -9.88 11.11 -0.68
C LEU A 49 -9.59 9.71 -1.26
N LEU A 50 -8.33 9.27 -1.21
CA LEU A 50 -7.95 7.91 -1.56
C LEU A 50 -8.37 6.90 -0.48
N GLY A 51 -8.55 7.35 0.77
CA GLY A 51 -8.98 6.51 1.89
C GLY A 51 -7.84 5.78 2.58
N VAL A 52 -6.67 6.41 2.71
CA VAL A 52 -5.52 5.82 3.42
C VAL A 52 -5.62 6.13 4.93
N ASP A 53 -5.26 5.16 5.77
CA ASP A 53 -5.30 5.33 7.23
C ASP A 53 -4.01 5.96 7.78
N ALA A 54 -2.90 5.71 7.08
CA ALA A 54 -1.58 6.11 7.52
C ALA A 54 -0.62 6.39 6.36
N ILE A 55 0.23 7.39 6.51
CA ILE A 55 1.32 7.72 5.62
C ILE A 55 2.63 7.20 6.20
N VAL A 56 3.44 6.52 5.40
CA VAL A 56 4.79 6.08 5.77
C VAL A 56 5.81 6.92 5.01
N LEU A 57 6.41 7.91 5.68
CA LEU A 57 7.40 8.80 5.08
C LEU A 57 8.77 8.12 5.03
N ALA A 58 9.23 7.83 3.82
CA ALA A 58 10.56 7.31 3.55
C ALA A 58 11.49 8.41 3.03
N GLY A 59 12.79 8.19 3.24
CA GLY A 59 13.82 9.06 2.70
C GLY A 59 14.00 10.36 3.47
N VAL A 60 13.40 10.51 4.66
CA VAL A 60 13.45 11.71 5.55
C VAL A 60 14.85 12.03 6.06
N GLY A 61 15.74 11.03 6.12
CA GLY A 61 17.12 11.20 6.57
C GLY A 61 17.93 12.14 5.69
N GLY A 62 18.64 13.09 6.30
CA GLY A 62 19.55 14.01 5.61
C GLY A 62 18.86 15.05 4.73
N LEU A 63 17.55 15.24 4.88
CA LEU A 63 16.85 16.36 4.28
C LEU A 63 16.96 17.59 5.16
N GLN A 64 17.11 18.74 4.51
CA GLN A 64 17.06 20.04 5.16
C GLN A 64 15.70 20.64 4.82
N TYR A 65 14.88 20.82 5.84
CA TYR A 65 13.56 21.42 5.68
C TYR A 65 13.43 22.64 6.57
N PRO A 66 12.59 23.62 6.20
CA PRO A 66 12.29 24.75 7.06
C PRO A 66 11.82 24.27 8.45
N PRO A 67 12.29 24.89 9.55
CA PRO A 67 11.81 24.58 10.89
C PRO A 67 10.28 24.68 10.96
N GLY A 68 9.62 23.71 11.59
CA GLY A 68 8.16 23.67 11.73
C GLY A 68 7.42 23.01 10.56
N SER A 69 8.09 22.70 9.44
CA SER A 69 7.41 22.12 8.28
C SER A 69 6.93 20.68 8.51
N PHE A 70 7.68 19.89 9.28
CA PHE A 70 7.27 18.55 9.67
C PHE A 70 6.08 18.59 10.63
N GLU A 71 6.13 19.47 11.63
CA GLU A 71 5.09 19.65 12.63
C GLU A 71 3.78 20.12 11.98
N ALA A 72 3.85 21.04 11.01
CA ALA A 72 2.67 21.45 10.24
C ALA A 72 2.07 20.28 9.43
N LEU A 73 2.92 19.44 8.80
CA LEU A 73 2.46 18.24 8.12
C LEU A 73 1.80 17.24 9.08
N LEU A 74 2.41 17.03 10.25
CA LEU A 74 1.90 16.12 11.27
C LEU A 74 0.54 16.58 11.81
N ASP A 75 0.44 17.87 12.18
CA ASP A 75 -0.79 18.47 12.71
C ASP A 75 -1.94 18.38 11.70
N GLU A 76 -1.69 18.66 10.42
CA GLU A 76 -2.71 18.57 9.37
C GLU A 76 -3.11 17.12 9.08
N ALA A 77 -2.14 16.19 9.03
CA ALA A 77 -2.42 14.77 8.84
C ALA A 77 -3.31 14.23 9.98
N HIS A 78 -2.99 14.57 11.23
CA HIS A 78 -3.80 14.17 12.39
C HIS A 78 -5.19 14.81 12.38
N GLN A 79 -5.33 16.06 11.94
CA GLN A 79 -6.65 16.71 11.76
C GLN A 79 -7.50 16.00 10.69
N ALA A 80 -6.87 15.48 9.63
CA ALA A 80 -7.51 14.64 8.62
C ALA A 80 -7.71 13.18 9.06
N GLY A 81 -7.32 12.81 10.28
CA GLY A 81 -7.43 11.44 10.80
C GLY A 81 -6.40 10.45 10.22
N ILE A 82 -5.37 10.95 9.53
CA ILE A 82 -4.31 10.16 8.91
C ILE A 82 -3.12 10.06 9.88
N ARG A 83 -2.66 8.84 10.15
CA ARG A 83 -1.46 8.61 10.97
C ARG A 83 -0.19 8.87 10.17
N LEU A 84 0.89 9.24 10.84
CA LEU A 84 2.19 9.48 10.21
C LEU A 84 3.27 8.59 10.83
N LEU A 85 3.86 7.74 9.99
CA LEU A 85 4.96 6.86 10.33
C LEU A 85 6.25 7.31 9.63
N ILE A 86 7.39 7.02 10.25
CA ILE A 86 8.69 7.26 9.66
C ILE A 86 9.34 5.94 9.22
N ALA A 87 9.77 5.88 7.97
CA ALA A 87 10.58 4.78 7.46
C ALA A 87 12.07 5.13 7.57
N MET A 88 12.84 4.30 8.28
CA MET A 88 14.27 4.51 8.47
C MET A 88 15.01 3.19 8.68
N ASP A 89 16.29 3.20 8.29
CA ASP A 89 17.23 2.13 8.58
C ASP A 89 18.03 2.55 9.81
N LEU A 90 17.92 1.80 10.90
CA LEU A 90 18.65 2.07 12.14
C LEU A 90 19.93 1.24 12.20
N ASP A 91 21.07 1.92 12.31
CA ASP A 91 22.39 1.30 12.45
C ASP A 91 23.03 1.69 13.79
N PRO A 92 23.09 0.79 14.79
CA PRO A 92 23.65 1.10 16.11
C PRO A 92 25.16 1.43 16.05
N ALA A 93 25.85 1.17 14.93
CA ALA A 93 27.23 1.61 14.74
C ALA A 93 27.34 3.10 14.38
N ARG A 94 26.24 3.74 13.95
CA ARG A 94 26.21 5.12 13.46
C ARG A 94 25.48 6.07 14.41
N GLU A 95 24.49 5.58 15.14
CA GLU A 95 23.62 6.39 15.99
C GLU A 95 23.11 5.60 17.20
N ASP A 96 22.46 6.28 18.14
CA ASP A 96 21.71 5.65 19.24
C ASP A 96 20.26 5.40 18.79
N PRO A 97 19.87 4.14 18.51
CA PRO A 97 18.53 3.85 18.01
C PRO A 97 17.42 4.26 18.99
N GLU A 98 17.65 4.14 20.31
CA GLU A 98 16.63 4.48 21.29
C GLU A 98 16.39 5.99 21.37
N GLY A 99 17.46 6.78 21.29
CA GLY A 99 17.39 8.24 21.25
C GLY A 99 16.65 8.71 20.01
N VAL A 100 17.04 8.22 18.83
CA VAL A 100 16.41 8.58 17.55
C VAL A 100 14.91 8.28 17.55
N LEU A 101 14.51 7.08 18.01
CA LEU A 101 13.09 6.73 18.08
C LEU A 101 12.33 7.62 19.06
N ARG A 102 12.91 7.92 20.22
CA ARG A 102 12.27 8.81 21.22
C ARG A 102 12.08 10.21 20.69
N ASP A 103 13.06 10.76 19.98
CA ASP A 103 12.95 12.11 19.40
C ASP A 103 11.76 12.21 18.44
N TRP A 104 11.54 11.20 17.58
CA TRP A 104 10.37 11.15 16.70
C TRP A 104 9.06 10.91 17.45
N LEU A 105 9.05 10.02 18.43
CA LEU A 105 7.86 9.74 19.24
C LEU A 105 7.43 10.97 20.04
N ASP A 106 8.38 11.73 20.58
CA ASP A 106 8.14 12.96 21.32
C ASP A 106 7.62 14.10 20.41
N LEU A 107 7.95 14.07 19.11
CA LEU A 107 7.32 14.93 18.09
C LEU A 107 5.86 14.51 17.78
N GLY A 108 5.47 13.28 18.12
CA GLY A 108 4.08 12.81 17.99
C GLY A 108 3.83 11.81 16.87
N VAL A 109 4.86 11.30 16.18
CA VAL A 109 4.65 10.29 15.11
C VAL A 109 3.96 9.04 15.65
N ASP A 110 3.19 8.38 14.78
CA ASP A 110 2.33 7.23 15.13
C ASP A 110 3.06 5.89 15.05
N GLY A 111 4.28 5.89 14.54
CA GLY A 111 5.09 4.68 14.50
C GLY A 111 6.19 4.71 13.45
N PHE A 112 6.66 3.51 13.12
CA PHE A 112 7.83 3.32 12.29
C PHE A 112 7.67 2.16 11.31
N HIS A 113 8.33 2.28 10.17
CA HIS A 113 8.63 1.16 9.28
C HIS A 113 10.14 0.97 9.23
N LEU A 114 10.62 -0.12 9.82
CA LEU A 114 12.03 -0.33 10.14
C LEU A 114 12.56 -1.60 9.47
N ASP A 115 13.78 -1.51 8.96
CA ASP A 115 14.58 -2.67 8.54
C ASP A 115 15.92 -2.66 9.28
N PRO A 116 15.91 -2.94 10.60
CA PRO A 116 17.10 -2.75 11.41
C PRO A 116 18.11 -3.87 11.16
N ARG A 117 19.38 -3.59 11.51
CA ARG A 117 20.41 -4.64 11.56
C ARG A 117 20.01 -5.77 12.52
N GLU A 118 20.56 -6.96 12.28
CA GLU A 118 20.32 -8.15 13.10
C GLU A 118 20.60 -7.86 14.59
N GLY A 119 19.69 -8.31 15.47
CA GLY A 119 19.81 -8.15 16.92
C GLY A 119 19.28 -6.84 17.51
N VAL A 120 18.89 -5.86 16.67
CA VAL A 120 18.40 -4.54 17.15
C VAL A 120 16.89 -4.52 17.39
N ALA A 121 16.14 -5.41 16.73
CA ALA A 121 14.67 -5.45 16.82
C ALA A 121 14.11 -5.51 18.26
N PRO A 122 14.63 -6.33 19.20
CA PRO A 122 14.12 -6.34 20.59
C PRO A 122 14.26 -4.99 21.30
N THR A 123 15.37 -4.27 21.07
CA THR A 123 15.61 -2.95 21.66
C THR A 123 14.61 -1.92 21.13
N ILE A 124 14.40 -1.92 19.82
CA ILE A 124 13.42 -1.04 19.15
C ILE A 124 12.01 -1.31 19.71
N ARG A 125 11.61 -2.59 19.79
CA ARG A 125 10.28 -2.97 20.30
C ARG A 125 10.10 -2.50 21.74
N ALA A 126 11.11 -2.68 22.60
CA ALA A 126 11.06 -2.22 23.99
C ALA A 126 10.91 -0.69 24.15
N VAL A 127 11.27 0.11 23.13
CA VAL A 127 10.99 1.55 23.10
C VAL A 127 9.54 1.78 22.67
N VAL A 128 9.14 1.24 21.51
CA VAL A 128 7.80 1.46 20.94
C VAL A 128 6.69 0.99 21.88
N ASP A 129 6.89 -0.12 22.60
CA ASP A 129 5.89 -0.69 23.53
C ASP A 129 5.60 0.20 24.75
N ARG A 130 6.44 1.22 25.01
CA ARG A 130 6.18 2.23 26.06
C ARG A 130 5.21 3.31 25.61
N TYR A 131 4.92 3.39 24.31
CA TYR A 131 4.06 4.40 23.72
C TYR A 131 2.80 3.70 23.20
N PRO A 132 1.68 3.76 23.97
CA PRO A 132 0.44 3.12 23.56
C PRO A 132 -0.02 3.68 22.22
N GLU A 133 -0.70 2.85 21.43
CA GLU A 133 -1.20 3.18 20.09
C GLU A 133 -0.13 3.44 19.02
N ARG A 134 1.16 3.30 19.36
CA ARG A 134 2.27 3.41 18.40
C ARG A 134 2.70 2.06 17.87
N ILE A 135 3.12 2.03 16.62
CA ILE A 135 3.45 0.78 15.93
C ILE A 135 4.85 0.73 15.36
N ALA A 136 5.37 -0.48 15.22
CA ALA A 136 6.51 -0.77 14.37
C ALA A 136 6.15 -1.87 13.37
N ILE A 137 6.40 -1.56 12.10
CA ILE A 137 6.33 -2.48 10.97
C ILE A 137 7.77 -2.87 10.64
N GLY A 138 8.05 -4.15 10.46
CA GLY A 138 9.37 -4.59 10.03
C GLY A 138 9.37 -5.97 9.38
N SER A 139 10.55 -6.38 8.93
CA SER A 139 10.75 -7.70 8.33
C SER A 139 11.02 -8.76 9.41
N GLY A 140 10.32 -9.89 9.35
CA GLY A 140 10.54 -11.03 10.25
C GLY A 140 9.72 -11.01 11.55
N PRO A 141 10.05 -11.88 12.52
CA PRO A 141 9.29 -11.99 13.76
C PRO A 141 9.59 -10.85 14.74
N GLY A 142 8.66 -10.58 15.66
CA GLY A 142 8.84 -9.65 16.79
C GLY A 142 8.28 -8.24 16.57
N TRP A 143 7.81 -7.91 15.37
CA TRP A 143 7.12 -6.66 15.05
C TRP A 143 5.62 -6.75 15.35
N GLN A 144 4.92 -5.61 15.54
CA GLN A 144 3.45 -5.63 15.58
C GLN A 144 2.88 -6.06 14.22
N LEU A 145 3.49 -5.59 13.12
CA LEU A 145 3.17 -5.99 11.77
C LEU A 145 4.41 -6.48 11.01
N ALA A 146 4.27 -7.59 10.29
CA ALA A 146 5.30 -8.10 9.40
C ALA A 146 5.12 -7.50 8.00
N PHE A 147 6.06 -6.66 7.57
CA PHE A 147 6.11 -6.24 6.17
C PHE A 147 6.34 -7.46 5.27
N ASN A 148 5.43 -7.68 4.31
CA ASN A 148 5.44 -8.90 3.50
C ASN A 148 5.37 -8.62 2.00
N LEU A 149 6.32 -9.20 1.24
CA LEU A 149 6.43 -9.08 -0.22
C LEU A 149 6.12 -10.39 -0.96
N ASP A 150 5.60 -11.41 -0.28
CA ASP A 150 5.47 -12.74 -0.87
C ASP A 150 4.49 -12.77 -2.04
N LEU A 151 3.45 -11.93 -2.03
CA LEU A 151 2.54 -11.77 -3.18
C LEU A 151 3.28 -11.22 -4.41
N ALA A 152 4.17 -10.25 -4.20
CA ALA A 152 4.97 -9.68 -5.28
C ALA A 152 5.98 -10.70 -5.83
N VAL A 153 6.57 -11.53 -4.95
CA VAL A 153 7.49 -12.61 -5.34
C VAL A 153 6.78 -13.73 -6.09
N ALA A 154 5.55 -14.09 -5.67
CA ALA A 154 4.73 -15.09 -6.35
C ALA A 154 4.38 -14.69 -7.79
N GLY A 155 4.29 -13.39 -8.07
CA GLY A 155 3.93 -12.87 -9.38
C GLY A 155 2.47 -13.19 -9.75
N PHE A 156 2.19 -13.31 -11.05
CA PHE A 156 0.84 -13.57 -11.55
C PHE A 156 0.59 -15.05 -11.82
N ASP A 157 0.77 -15.88 -10.80
CA ASP A 157 0.54 -17.33 -10.84
C ASP A 157 -0.40 -17.76 -9.70
N ALA A 158 -1.56 -18.32 -10.03
CA ALA A 158 -2.58 -18.66 -9.04
C ALA A 158 -2.10 -19.65 -7.97
N GLY A 159 -1.24 -20.61 -8.33
CA GLY A 159 -0.71 -21.59 -7.39
C GLY A 159 0.28 -20.95 -6.41
N ALA A 160 1.26 -20.22 -6.93
CA ALA A 160 2.27 -19.54 -6.13
C ALA A 160 1.65 -18.47 -5.21
N VAL A 161 0.67 -17.70 -5.70
CA VAL A 161 -0.05 -16.70 -4.90
C VAL A 161 -0.81 -17.37 -3.78
N ARG A 162 -1.52 -18.48 -4.05
CA ARG A 162 -2.22 -19.25 -3.02
C ARG A 162 -1.26 -19.78 -1.94
N GLU A 163 -0.14 -20.37 -2.34
CA GLU A 163 0.88 -20.87 -1.40
C GLU A 163 1.47 -19.75 -0.54
N ALA A 164 1.74 -18.58 -1.14
CA ALA A 164 2.18 -17.39 -0.42
C ALA A 164 1.16 -16.96 0.63
N ILE A 165 -0.13 -16.86 0.25
CA ILE A 165 -1.20 -16.46 1.17
C ILE A 165 -1.31 -17.43 2.36
N ILE A 166 -1.33 -18.74 2.09
CA ILE A 166 -1.41 -19.78 3.13
C ILE A 166 -0.24 -19.65 4.10
N ARG A 167 0.98 -19.57 3.58
CA ARG A 167 2.20 -19.50 4.40
C ARG A 167 2.25 -18.25 5.27
N VAL A 168 1.85 -17.10 4.73
CA VAL A 168 1.92 -15.82 5.44
C VAL A 168 0.83 -15.71 6.51
N LEU A 169 -0.39 -16.19 6.24
CA LEU A 169 -1.46 -16.14 7.23
C LEU A 169 -1.28 -17.14 8.38
N ASP A 170 -0.54 -18.23 8.18
CA ASP A 170 -0.24 -19.22 9.23
C ASP A 170 0.91 -18.77 10.16
N ALA A 171 1.65 -17.71 9.80
CA ALA A 171 2.84 -17.27 10.52
C ALA A 171 2.66 -15.87 11.17
N PRO A 172 2.71 -15.74 12.51
CA PRO A 172 2.72 -14.43 13.15
C PRO A 172 4.06 -13.70 12.96
N PRO A 173 4.09 -12.35 13.07
CA PRO A 173 2.96 -11.45 13.38
C PRO A 173 2.08 -11.18 12.15
N ARG A 174 1.00 -10.41 12.33
CA ARG A 174 0.03 -10.13 11.26
C ARG A 174 0.72 -9.45 10.05
N PRO A 175 0.38 -9.83 8.81
CA PRO A 175 1.02 -9.24 7.64
C PRO A 175 0.58 -7.79 7.40
N ALA A 176 1.54 -7.00 6.93
CA ALA A 176 1.33 -5.79 6.16
C ALA A 176 1.70 -6.09 4.70
N TRP A 177 0.69 -6.45 3.90
CA TRP A 177 0.84 -6.92 2.52
C TRP A 177 1.31 -5.80 1.62
N ALA A 178 2.42 -6.00 0.92
CA ALA A 178 2.97 -5.02 0.00
C ALA A 178 3.20 -5.62 -1.38
N MET A 179 3.00 -4.78 -2.39
CA MET A 179 3.36 -5.10 -3.76
C MET A 179 4.68 -4.40 -4.10
N ALA A 180 5.76 -5.16 -4.27
CA ALA A 180 6.99 -4.64 -4.86
C ALA A 180 6.85 -4.65 -6.39
N THR A 181 6.03 -3.74 -6.94
CA THR A 181 5.93 -3.61 -8.40
C THR A 181 7.32 -3.31 -8.98
N ARG A 182 7.88 -4.32 -9.65
CA ARG A 182 8.98 -4.23 -10.61
C ARG A 182 8.49 -4.85 -11.89
N GLY A 183 8.40 -4.05 -12.94
CA GLY A 183 8.11 -4.55 -14.28
C GLY A 183 7.45 -3.47 -15.12
N THR A 184 8.19 -2.95 -16.09
CA THR A 184 7.72 -1.97 -17.06
C THR A 184 6.82 -2.63 -18.08
N ALA A 185 5.52 -2.36 -18.06
CA ALA A 185 4.71 -2.42 -19.27
C ALA A 185 3.52 -1.45 -19.16
N ARG A 186 3.15 -0.87 -20.31
CA ARG A 186 2.45 0.43 -20.45
C ARG A 186 1.13 0.30 -21.23
N ASP A 187 0.58 -0.90 -21.32
CA ASP A 187 -0.68 -1.19 -22.00
C ASP A 187 -1.68 -1.89 -21.07
N ASP A 188 -2.95 -1.96 -21.48
CA ASP A 188 -4.02 -2.60 -20.72
C ASP A 188 -3.70 -4.06 -20.36
N ALA A 189 -2.98 -4.77 -21.25
CA ALA A 189 -2.60 -6.17 -21.02
C ALA A 189 -1.60 -6.29 -19.86
N ALA A 190 -0.72 -5.30 -19.69
CA ALA A 190 0.21 -5.22 -18.57
C ALA A 190 -0.41 -4.72 -17.27
N LEU A 191 -1.37 -3.80 -17.34
CA LEU A 191 -2.11 -3.35 -16.16
C LEU A 191 -3.09 -4.41 -15.65
N THR A 192 -3.48 -5.36 -16.50
CA THR A 192 -4.42 -6.44 -16.17
C THR A 192 -3.95 -7.24 -14.93
N PRO A 193 -2.74 -7.83 -14.89
CA PRO A 193 -2.20 -8.45 -13.69
C PRO A 193 -2.10 -7.52 -12.47
N VAL A 194 -1.72 -6.26 -12.68
CA VAL A 194 -1.56 -5.27 -11.60
C VAL A 194 -2.91 -5.01 -10.91
N ARG A 195 -3.95 -4.69 -11.69
CA ARG A 195 -5.31 -4.45 -11.20
C ARG A 195 -5.88 -5.69 -10.50
N ALA A 196 -5.63 -6.88 -11.06
CA ALA A 196 -6.08 -8.13 -10.45
C ALA A 196 -5.37 -8.45 -9.13
N MET A 197 -4.05 -8.23 -9.03
CA MET A 197 -3.31 -8.46 -7.79
C MET A 197 -3.60 -7.42 -6.71
N ALA A 198 -3.92 -6.17 -7.09
CA ALA A 198 -4.41 -5.17 -6.15
C ALA A 198 -5.70 -5.63 -5.45
N MET A 199 -6.65 -6.18 -6.23
CA MET A 199 -7.87 -6.79 -5.69
C MET A 199 -7.58 -7.99 -4.79
N VAL A 200 -6.58 -8.82 -5.12
CA VAL A 200 -6.18 -9.93 -4.23
C VAL A 200 -5.61 -9.38 -2.92
N GLN A 201 -4.65 -8.46 -2.98
CA GLN A 201 -4.03 -7.83 -1.81
C GLN A 201 -5.08 -7.20 -0.89
N LEU A 202 -5.97 -6.39 -1.46
CA LEU A 202 -6.99 -5.65 -0.70
C LEU A 202 -8.17 -6.51 -0.22
N ALA A 203 -8.26 -7.79 -0.63
CA ALA A 203 -9.22 -8.74 -0.06
C ALA A 203 -8.68 -9.49 1.16
N LEU A 204 -7.37 -9.50 1.38
CA LEU A 204 -6.74 -10.32 2.42
C LEU A 204 -6.91 -9.74 3.83
N PRO A 205 -6.90 -10.59 4.88
CA PRO A 205 -6.76 -10.15 6.26
C PRO A 205 -5.45 -9.41 6.49
N GLY A 206 -5.44 -8.38 7.34
CA GLY A 206 -4.23 -7.68 7.75
C GLY A 206 -4.08 -6.32 7.09
N ALA A 207 -2.97 -5.64 7.37
CA ALA A 207 -2.73 -4.33 6.81
C ALA A 207 -2.34 -4.41 5.33
N ALA A 208 -2.61 -3.36 4.57
CA ALA A 208 -2.12 -3.18 3.21
C ALA A 208 -1.09 -2.06 3.18
N CYS A 209 0.01 -2.27 2.47
CA CYS A 209 1.09 -1.31 2.26
C CYS A 209 1.17 -0.96 0.77
N LEU A 210 0.62 0.18 0.39
CA LEU A 210 0.68 0.72 -0.95
C LEU A 210 1.89 1.64 -1.10
N ARG A 211 2.51 1.66 -2.27
CA ARG A 211 3.53 2.66 -2.61
C ARG A 211 2.89 3.76 -3.46
N HIS A 212 3.33 5.00 -3.27
CA HIS A 212 2.91 6.07 -4.18
C HIS A 212 3.14 5.73 -5.66
N GLY A 213 2.11 5.94 -6.47
CA GLY A 213 2.08 5.61 -7.89
C GLY A 213 1.57 4.20 -8.21
N GLU A 214 1.45 3.32 -7.23
CA GLU A 214 0.88 1.98 -7.41
C GLU A 214 -0.62 2.06 -7.76
N GLU A 215 -1.33 3.01 -7.16
CA GLU A 215 -2.73 3.29 -7.40
C GLU A 215 -3.01 3.83 -8.81
N LEU A 216 -1.99 4.42 -9.44
CA LEU A 216 -2.05 4.89 -10.83
C LEU A 216 -1.61 3.79 -11.82
N GLY A 217 -1.05 2.69 -11.32
CA GLY A 217 -0.44 1.65 -12.14
C GLY A 217 0.90 2.08 -12.75
N LEU A 218 1.66 2.97 -12.09
CA LEU A 218 2.89 3.50 -12.64
C LEU A 218 3.92 2.39 -12.94
N PRO A 219 4.48 2.38 -14.17
CA PRO A 219 5.52 1.44 -14.54
C PRO A 219 6.90 1.95 -14.08
N GLY A 220 7.67 1.12 -13.38
CA GLY A 220 9.08 1.41 -13.12
C GLY A 220 9.54 1.14 -11.69
N ALA A 221 10.81 1.41 -11.44
CA ALA A 221 11.45 1.22 -10.15
C ALA A 221 11.42 2.51 -9.29
N GLN A 222 11.82 2.37 -8.03
CA GLN A 222 11.77 3.35 -6.95
C GLN A 222 12.23 4.78 -7.33
N ARG A 223 11.68 5.78 -6.63
CA ARG A 223 12.04 7.22 -6.70
C ARG A 223 11.67 7.93 -8.00
N ILE A 224 10.57 7.47 -8.61
CA ILE A 224 9.97 8.16 -9.75
C ILE A 224 9.13 9.33 -9.22
N PRO A 225 9.31 10.56 -9.75
CA PRO A 225 8.45 11.70 -9.45
C PRO A 225 6.98 11.39 -9.74
N MET A 226 6.11 11.68 -8.78
CA MET A 226 4.67 11.46 -8.89
C MET A 226 4.07 12.36 -9.99
N PRO A 227 3.33 11.80 -10.98
CA PRO A 227 2.66 12.59 -12.00
C PRO A 227 1.28 13.04 -11.50
N TRP A 228 1.15 14.32 -11.19
CA TRP A 228 -0.08 14.91 -10.69
C TRP A 228 -1.01 15.38 -11.81
N GLU A 229 -0.50 16.10 -12.80
CA GLU A 229 -1.33 16.79 -13.81
C GLU A 229 -0.54 17.16 -15.07
N GLY A 230 -1.24 17.58 -16.12
CA GLY A 230 -0.63 18.11 -17.34
C GLY A 230 -0.23 17.05 -18.37
N GLN A 231 0.39 17.52 -19.46
CA GLN A 231 0.69 16.69 -20.65
C GLN A 231 2.18 16.45 -20.87
N ASP A 232 3.04 17.18 -20.15
CA ASP A 232 4.49 17.11 -20.30
C ASP A 232 5.17 16.98 -18.93
N PRO A 233 6.36 16.34 -18.85
CA PRO A 233 7.16 16.34 -17.64
C PRO A 233 7.43 17.77 -17.11
N PRO A 234 7.41 17.97 -15.78
CA PRO A 234 7.41 16.96 -14.73
C PRO A 234 6.01 16.56 -14.24
N PHE A 235 4.96 16.78 -15.03
CA PHE A 235 3.58 16.43 -14.71
C PHE A 235 3.10 17.00 -13.36
N GLY A 236 3.37 18.28 -13.09
CA GLY A 236 2.95 18.95 -11.86
C GLY A 236 3.67 18.47 -10.59
N PHE A 237 4.75 17.69 -10.71
CA PHE A 237 5.60 17.34 -9.57
C PHE A 237 6.35 18.56 -9.00
N SER A 238 6.85 19.45 -9.87
CA SER A 238 7.69 20.61 -9.51
C SER A 238 7.48 21.75 -10.50
N GLU A 239 7.60 22.99 -10.02
CA GLU A 239 7.61 24.21 -10.85
C GLU A 239 8.99 24.52 -11.46
N ARG A 240 10.03 23.76 -11.10
CA ARG A 240 11.39 24.02 -11.56
C ARG A 240 11.49 23.88 -13.09
N PRO A 241 11.95 24.92 -13.79
CA PRO A 241 12.21 24.80 -15.23
C PRO A 241 13.40 23.89 -15.48
N GLY A 242 13.30 23.03 -16.49
CA GLY A 242 14.40 22.15 -16.89
C GLY A 242 13.92 20.87 -17.54
N GLU A 243 14.88 20.05 -17.96
CA GLU A 243 14.60 18.71 -18.48
C GLU A 243 14.48 17.70 -17.34
N TRP A 244 13.49 16.81 -17.46
CA TRP A 244 13.19 15.75 -16.49
C TRP A 244 13.35 14.37 -17.11
N PRO A 245 14.59 13.95 -17.47
CA PRO A 245 14.83 12.75 -18.29
C PRO A 245 14.47 11.43 -17.60
N SER A 246 14.27 11.43 -16.28
CA SER A 246 13.78 10.29 -15.52
C SER A 246 12.27 10.06 -15.65
N ILE A 247 11.54 11.04 -16.18
CA ILE A 247 10.10 11.01 -16.36
C ILE A 247 9.81 10.83 -17.86
N SER A 248 9.08 9.77 -18.20
CA SER A 248 8.75 9.47 -19.60
C SER A 248 7.65 10.41 -20.09
N ALA A 249 7.80 10.97 -21.30
CA ALA A 249 6.81 11.89 -21.88
C ALA A 249 5.44 11.24 -22.17
N ASP A 250 5.35 9.91 -22.21
CA ASP A 250 4.11 9.16 -22.38
C ASP A 250 3.31 8.93 -21.08
N TRP A 251 3.66 9.63 -19.99
CA TRP A 251 2.97 9.48 -18.71
C TRP A 251 1.75 10.37 -18.50
N ALA A 252 1.35 11.15 -19.50
CA ALA A 252 0.15 11.98 -19.42
C ALA A 252 -1.12 11.19 -19.03
N SER A 253 -1.25 9.93 -19.46
CA SER A 253 -2.39 9.06 -19.09
C SER A 253 -2.29 8.48 -17.67
N PHE A 254 -1.12 8.55 -17.07
CA PHE A 254 -0.88 8.09 -15.70
C PHE A 254 -1.04 9.20 -14.67
N THR A 255 -1.27 10.45 -15.08
CA THR A 255 -1.43 11.54 -14.10
C THR A 255 -2.67 11.32 -13.24
N VAL A 256 -2.62 11.82 -12.00
CA VAL A 256 -3.80 11.85 -11.13
C VAL A 256 -4.96 12.56 -11.84
N GLU A 257 -4.71 13.73 -12.44
CA GLU A 257 -5.70 14.50 -13.22
C GLU A 257 -6.38 13.65 -14.29
N ALA A 258 -5.62 12.90 -15.10
CA ALA A 258 -6.18 12.10 -16.19
C ALA A 258 -7.03 10.92 -15.71
N GLN A 259 -6.67 10.31 -14.56
CA GLN A 259 -7.39 9.15 -14.04
C GLN A 259 -8.55 9.49 -13.10
N LEU A 260 -8.57 10.70 -12.52
CA LEU A 260 -9.48 11.08 -11.44
C LEU A 260 -10.96 11.01 -11.84
N GLU A 261 -11.27 11.38 -13.09
CA GLU A 261 -12.64 11.40 -13.63
C GLU A 261 -12.97 10.18 -14.50
N ASP A 262 -11.99 9.32 -14.78
CA ASP A 262 -12.20 8.10 -15.57
C ASP A 262 -12.64 6.95 -14.66
N PRO A 263 -13.90 6.47 -14.74
CA PRO A 263 -14.41 5.41 -13.88
C PRO A 263 -13.74 4.05 -14.14
N GLU A 264 -13.10 3.86 -15.30
CA GLU A 264 -12.42 2.61 -15.66
C GLU A 264 -10.92 2.63 -15.33
N SER A 265 -10.40 3.74 -14.80
CA SER A 265 -9.00 3.92 -14.47
C SER A 265 -8.52 3.03 -13.33
N THR A 266 -7.19 2.87 -13.22
CA THR A 266 -6.59 2.16 -12.09
C THR A 266 -6.87 2.89 -10.78
N LEU A 267 -6.80 4.24 -10.78
CA LEU A 267 -7.13 5.05 -9.61
C LEU A 267 -8.56 4.82 -9.14
N SER A 268 -9.54 4.81 -10.04
CA SER A 268 -10.95 4.54 -9.72
C SER A 268 -11.15 3.15 -9.13
N LEU A 269 -10.43 2.14 -9.65
CA LEU A 269 -10.44 0.79 -9.06
C LEU A 269 -9.91 0.80 -7.62
N TYR A 270 -8.77 1.44 -7.35
CA TYR A 270 -8.21 1.52 -6.00
C TYR A 270 -9.13 2.26 -5.04
N ARG A 271 -9.66 3.42 -5.42
CA ARG A 271 -10.59 4.19 -4.59
C ARG A 271 -11.80 3.37 -4.19
N ARG A 272 -12.42 2.67 -5.15
CA ARG A 272 -13.57 1.81 -4.87
C ARG A 272 -13.20 0.60 -4.02
N ALA A 273 -12.03 0.01 -4.26
CA ALA A 273 -11.55 -1.14 -3.49
C ALA A 273 -11.27 -0.79 -2.02
N LEU A 274 -10.65 0.38 -1.79
CA LEU A 274 -10.34 0.89 -0.45
C LEU A 274 -11.61 1.28 0.32
N GLU A 275 -12.55 1.96 -0.34
CA GLU A 275 -13.87 2.28 0.23
C GLU A 275 -14.61 0.99 0.65
N LEU A 276 -14.72 0.00 -0.25
CA LEU A 276 -15.34 -1.29 0.06
C LEU A 276 -14.63 -2.00 1.20
N ARG A 277 -13.30 -2.02 1.21
CA ARG A 277 -12.52 -2.66 2.29
C ARG A 277 -12.80 -2.01 3.65
N SER A 278 -12.95 -0.69 3.68
CA SER A 278 -13.20 0.07 4.90
C SER A 278 -14.63 -0.08 5.42
N GLU A 279 -15.62 -0.02 4.52
CA GLU A 279 -17.02 0.13 4.92
C GLU A 279 -17.84 -1.17 4.83
N HIS A 280 -17.45 -2.12 3.98
CA HIS A 280 -18.28 -3.27 3.68
C HIS A 280 -18.03 -4.42 4.68
N PRO A 281 -19.07 -4.96 5.34
CA PRO A 281 -18.92 -5.99 6.39
C PRO A 281 -18.30 -7.30 5.88
N ALA A 282 -18.36 -7.54 4.56
CA ALA A 282 -17.72 -8.69 3.92
C ALA A 282 -16.19 -8.74 4.15
N PHE A 283 -15.52 -7.62 4.43
CA PHE A 283 -14.08 -7.59 4.65
C PHE A 283 -13.66 -7.95 6.08
N ALA A 284 -14.59 -8.30 6.96
CA ALA A 284 -14.29 -8.77 8.31
C ALA A 284 -13.62 -10.16 8.32
N GLY A 285 -13.09 -10.53 9.48
CA GLY A 285 -12.46 -11.84 9.72
C GLY A 285 -10.95 -11.83 9.56
N ASP A 286 -10.31 -12.93 9.92
CA ASP A 286 -8.85 -13.03 10.00
C ASP A 286 -8.26 -14.19 9.21
N GLU A 287 -9.12 -15.11 8.78
CA GLU A 287 -8.74 -16.32 8.08
C GLU A 287 -9.39 -16.36 6.69
N VAL A 288 -8.86 -17.24 5.84
CA VAL A 288 -9.42 -17.50 4.51
C VAL A 288 -9.68 -19.00 4.33
N GLU A 289 -10.80 -19.32 3.68
CA GLU A 289 -11.18 -20.68 3.30
C GLU A 289 -11.13 -20.83 1.78
N TRP A 290 -10.50 -21.89 1.28
CA TRP A 290 -10.27 -22.08 -0.15
C TRP A 290 -11.35 -22.95 -0.80
N PHE A 291 -11.73 -22.61 -2.03
CA PHE A 291 -12.61 -23.43 -2.86
C PHE A 291 -11.86 -24.20 -3.95
N GLY A 292 -12.51 -25.21 -4.52
CA GLY A 292 -12.04 -25.80 -5.77
C GLY A 292 -12.17 -24.80 -6.92
N ALA A 293 -11.13 -24.67 -7.74
CA ALA A 293 -11.08 -23.78 -8.88
C ALA A 293 -10.47 -24.48 -10.11
N PRO A 294 -10.78 -24.02 -11.34
CA PRO A 294 -10.08 -24.47 -12.55
C PRO A 294 -8.56 -24.25 -12.48
N GLU A 295 -7.82 -24.92 -13.36
CA GLU A 295 -6.36 -24.71 -13.49
C GLU A 295 -6.05 -23.24 -13.80
N GLY A 296 -5.02 -22.69 -13.16
CA GLY A 296 -4.67 -21.28 -13.29
C GLY A 296 -5.66 -20.32 -12.62
N CYS A 297 -6.53 -20.81 -11.72
CA CYS A 297 -7.45 -19.99 -10.95
C CYS A 297 -7.41 -20.34 -9.46
N PHE A 298 -7.84 -19.41 -8.61
CA PHE A 298 -8.24 -19.72 -7.24
C PHE A 298 -9.47 -18.92 -6.83
N ALA A 299 -10.14 -19.39 -5.78
CA ALA A 299 -11.09 -18.57 -5.03
C ALA A 299 -10.94 -18.87 -3.53
N PHE A 300 -11.02 -17.83 -2.71
CA PHE A 300 -11.12 -17.94 -1.27
C PHE A 300 -12.28 -17.11 -0.72
N ARG A 301 -12.78 -17.50 0.45
CA ARG A 301 -13.73 -16.74 1.26
C ARG A 301 -13.07 -16.25 2.54
N ARG A 302 -13.40 -15.05 3.00
CA ARG A 302 -13.03 -14.56 4.34
C ARG A 302 -13.87 -15.27 5.40
N VAL A 303 -13.23 -15.96 6.35
CA VAL A 303 -13.96 -16.69 7.40
C VAL A 303 -14.61 -15.69 8.36
N GLY A 304 -15.90 -15.88 8.63
CA GLY A 304 -16.70 -14.98 9.46
C GLY A 304 -17.45 -13.89 8.67
N SER A 305 -17.28 -13.86 7.34
CA SER A 305 -18.03 -12.99 6.44
C SER A 305 -18.37 -13.73 5.13
N ASP A 306 -18.94 -13.02 4.17
CA ASP A 306 -19.37 -13.52 2.85
C ASP A 306 -18.44 -13.12 1.69
N LEU A 307 -17.38 -12.33 1.92
CA LEU A 307 -16.46 -11.94 0.84
C LEU A 307 -15.82 -13.16 0.19
N ILE A 308 -16.06 -13.33 -1.10
CA ILE A 308 -15.34 -14.23 -1.98
C ILE A 308 -14.42 -13.39 -2.87
N CYS A 309 -13.13 -13.72 -2.87
CA CYS A 309 -12.18 -13.20 -3.85
C CYS A 309 -11.78 -14.34 -4.80
N ALA A 310 -11.98 -14.14 -6.10
CA ALA A 310 -11.57 -15.07 -7.14
C ALA A 310 -10.58 -14.44 -8.11
N LEU A 311 -9.56 -15.20 -8.52
CA LEU A 311 -8.53 -14.79 -9.46
C LEU A 311 -8.44 -15.80 -10.61
N ASN A 312 -8.38 -15.30 -11.84
CA ASN A 312 -8.07 -16.09 -13.04
C ASN A 312 -6.73 -15.62 -13.63
N THR A 313 -5.66 -16.39 -13.47
CA THR A 313 -4.35 -16.14 -14.09
C THR A 313 -4.18 -16.87 -15.43
N SER A 314 -5.16 -17.67 -15.84
CA SER A 314 -5.16 -18.35 -17.14
C SER A 314 -5.52 -17.40 -18.28
N THR A 315 -5.45 -17.88 -19.52
CA THR A 315 -5.90 -17.14 -20.71
C THR A 315 -7.36 -17.38 -21.05
N ALA A 316 -7.98 -18.43 -20.51
CA ALA A 316 -9.34 -18.82 -20.84
C ALA A 316 -10.34 -18.18 -19.85
N PRO A 317 -11.51 -17.72 -20.32
CA PRO A 317 -12.58 -17.33 -19.41
C PRO A 317 -13.08 -18.55 -18.62
N VAL A 318 -13.39 -18.33 -17.34
CA VAL A 318 -13.98 -19.34 -16.45
C VAL A 318 -15.31 -18.83 -15.87
N PRO A 319 -16.23 -19.69 -15.42
CA PRO A 319 -17.44 -19.23 -14.75
C PRO A 319 -17.13 -18.40 -13.49
N VAL A 320 -17.83 -17.28 -13.30
CA VAL A 320 -17.76 -16.50 -12.05
C VAL A 320 -18.38 -17.34 -10.92
N PRO A 321 -17.78 -17.38 -9.71
CA PRO A 321 -18.42 -18.00 -8.56
C PRO A 321 -19.80 -17.36 -8.25
N PRO A 322 -20.73 -18.09 -7.64
CA PRO A 322 -22.03 -17.51 -7.26
C PRO A 322 -21.85 -16.41 -6.20
N GLY A 323 -22.58 -15.30 -6.36
CA GLY A 323 -22.59 -14.16 -5.44
C GLY A 323 -22.96 -12.87 -6.17
N GLU A 324 -23.26 -11.80 -5.43
CA GLU A 324 -23.39 -10.46 -5.98
C GLU A 324 -22.00 -9.88 -6.23
N ILE A 325 -21.73 -9.35 -7.42
CA ILE A 325 -20.43 -8.76 -7.74
C ILE A 325 -20.31 -7.42 -7.03
N LEU A 326 -19.35 -7.31 -6.11
CA LEU A 326 -19.03 -6.05 -5.44
C LEU A 326 -18.11 -5.19 -6.30
N LEU A 327 -17.05 -5.81 -6.85
CA LEU A 327 -16.05 -5.13 -7.66
C LEU A 327 -15.30 -6.13 -8.53
N SER A 328 -14.88 -5.72 -9.73
CA SER A 328 -14.06 -6.52 -10.63
C SER A 328 -12.89 -5.69 -11.12
N SER A 329 -11.71 -6.30 -11.24
CA SER A 329 -10.52 -5.60 -11.72
C SER A 329 -10.64 -5.17 -13.18
N ARG A 330 -11.56 -5.78 -13.94
CA ARG A 330 -11.91 -5.48 -15.35
C ARG A 330 -13.38 -5.82 -15.63
N PRO A 331 -14.00 -5.26 -16.69
CA PRO A 331 -15.36 -5.61 -17.08
C PRO A 331 -15.57 -7.11 -17.28
N LEU A 332 -16.65 -7.65 -16.73
CA LEU A 332 -17.04 -9.05 -16.88
C LEU A 332 -17.99 -9.22 -18.08
N ALA A 333 -17.89 -10.35 -18.77
CA ALA A 333 -18.75 -10.67 -19.91
C ALA A 333 -19.59 -11.91 -19.63
N SER A 334 -20.92 -11.77 -19.65
CA SER A 334 -21.87 -12.91 -19.65
C SER A 334 -21.65 -13.94 -18.54
N GLY A 335 -21.37 -13.49 -17.30
CA GLY A 335 -21.13 -14.38 -16.16
C GLY A 335 -19.82 -15.17 -16.23
N GLN A 336 -18.88 -14.74 -17.07
CA GLN A 336 -17.53 -15.28 -17.15
C GLN A 336 -16.51 -14.32 -16.54
N LEU A 337 -15.53 -14.88 -15.84
CA LEU A 337 -14.32 -14.24 -15.34
C LEU A 337 -13.21 -14.37 -16.39
N PRO A 338 -12.87 -13.31 -17.13
CA PRO A 338 -11.82 -13.35 -18.14
C PRO A 338 -10.45 -13.66 -17.54
N GLY A 339 -9.55 -14.18 -18.38
CA GLY A 339 -8.13 -14.31 -18.00
C GLY A 339 -7.54 -12.96 -17.59
N GLY A 340 -6.71 -12.98 -16.54
CA GLY A 340 -6.11 -11.78 -15.98
C GLY A 340 -7.02 -10.97 -15.05
N THR A 341 -8.16 -11.51 -14.62
CA THR A 341 -9.15 -10.75 -13.86
C THR A 341 -9.29 -11.29 -12.44
N ALA A 342 -9.48 -10.38 -11.48
CA ALA A 342 -9.93 -10.70 -10.14
C ALA A 342 -11.30 -10.10 -9.89
N VAL A 343 -12.13 -10.77 -9.10
CA VAL A 343 -13.48 -10.32 -8.75
C VAL A 343 -13.75 -10.55 -7.27
N TRP A 344 -14.45 -9.61 -6.66
CA TRP A 344 -15.01 -9.68 -5.31
C TRP A 344 -16.52 -9.90 -5.38
N LEU A 345 -17.01 -10.84 -4.57
CA LEU A 345 -18.42 -11.17 -4.45
C LEU A 345 -18.85 -11.22 -2.98
N ALA A 346 -20.13 -10.96 -2.69
CA ALA A 346 -20.77 -11.22 -1.39
C ALA A 346 -22.21 -11.71 -1.57
#